data_AF-A0A9E0GL14-F1
#
_entry.id   AF-A0A9E0GL14-F1
#
_cell.length_a   1.000
_cell.length_b   1.000
_cell.length_c   1.000
_cell.angle_alpha   90.00
_cell.angle_beta   90.00
_cell.angle_gamma   90.00
#
_symmetry.space_group_name_H-M   'P 1'
#
loop_
_entity.id
_entity.type
_entity.pdbx_description
1 polymer ?
#
loop_
_entity_poly.entity_id
_entity_poly.type
_entity_poly.pdbx_seq_one_letter_code
_entity_poly.pdbx_strand_id
1 'polypeptide(L)'
;MSLRSFNLTQSPIVALLHPRERTGMVLWASALGLVAWGIAVWQVGLPTWGAVTIFLGIVLVPGVLKWHDDIRRYGVATAVLSILLAMQGFHTIEHGVQMVQYHVLNWPPFRSSGLLSAANTEWVHFIWNWSVVAVVIFVMWKGRMRNPWAWMLITWAVLHSLEHSYMMYRYLMVKQELIALGIPAKVVSAQGLPGILGRDGWLANSSLCGRIPGLTTLSRIDIHFWWNAGEILLLLAAAHTYLRKTIST
;
A
#
# COMPACT_ATOMS: atom_id res chain seq x y z
N MET A 1 -32.55 -17.18 13.81
CA MET A 1 -31.21 -17.61 14.24
C MET A 1 -30.50 -16.38 14.78
N SER A 2 -30.45 -16.25 16.11
CA SER A 2 -29.96 -15.05 16.80
C SER A 2 -28.44 -14.97 16.72
N LEU A 3 -27.92 -13.98 16.00
CA LEU A 3 -26.49 -13.68 15.95
C LEU A 3 -26.07 -13.12 17.31
N ARG A 4 -25.38 -13.97 18.07
CA ARG A 4 -24.75 -13.66 19.35
C ARG A 4 -24.02 -12.32 19.30
N SER A 5 -24.25 -11.54 20.34
CA SER A 5 -23.54 -10.33 20.73
C SER A 5 -22.05 -10.40 20.40
N PHE A 6 -21.61 -9.54 19.47
CA PHE A 6 -20.20 -9.27 19.26
C PHE A 6 -19.64 -8.70 20.58
N ASN A 7 -18.69 -9.41 21.20
CA ASN A 7 -18.03 -8.95 22.40
C ASN A 7 -17.37 -7.58 22.14
N LEU A 8 -17.73 -6.59 22.95
CA LEU A 8 -17.17 -5.21 22.97
C LEU A 8 -15.67 -5.17 23.32
N THR A 9 -14.98 -6.31 23.39
CA THR A 9 -13.54 -6.42 23.69
C THR A 9 -12.65 -6.41 22.45
N GLN A 10 -13.22 -6.46 21.24
CA GLN A 10 -12.41 -6.41 20.02
C GLN A 10 -12.00 -4.98 19.68
N SER A 11 -10.75 -4.81 19.24
CA SER A 11 -10.23 -3.53 18.73
C SER A 11 -11.20 -2.94 17.70
N PRO A 12 -11.51 -1.63 17.76
CA PRO A 12 -12.47 -1.00 16.85
C PRO A 12 -12.04 -1.09 15.37
N ILE A 13 -10.74 -1.22 15.10
CA ILE A 13 -10.21 -1.49 13.76
C ILE A 13 -10.60 -2.89 13.29
N VAL A 14 -10.44 -3.90 14.16
CA VAL A 14 -10.84 -5.28 13.85
C VAL A 14 -12.34 -5.34 13.60
N ALA A 15 -13.14 -4.66 14.44
CA ALA A 15 -14.57 -4.53 14.22
C ALA A 15 -14.87 -3.89 12.85
N LEU A 16 -14.19 -2.80 12.48
CA LEU A 16 -14.39 -2.15 11.18
C LEU A 16 -14.01 -3.08 10.00
N LEU A 17 -12.87 -3.76 10.06
CA LEU A 17 -12.38 -4.61 8.98
C LEU A 17 -13.12 -5.95 8.87
N HIS A 18 -13.83 -6.37 9.92
CA HIS A 18 -14.58 -7.62 9.93
C HIS A 18 -15.67 -7.63 8.83
N PRO A 19 -15.76 -8.69 8.01
CA PRO A 19 -16.74 -8.77 6.91
C PRO A 19 -18.19 -9.02 7.37
N ARG A 20 -18.40 -9.38 8.64
CA ARG A 20 -19.71 -9.53 9.31
C ARG A 20 -20.65 -10.44 8.53
N GLU A 21 -21.77 -9.93 8.03
CA GLU A 21 -22.76 -10.69 7.27
C GLU A 21 -22.19 -11.23 5.95
N ARG A 22 -21.07 -10.67 5.47
CA ARG A 22 -20.36 -11.12 4.26
C ARG A 22 -19.27 -12.16 4.54
N THR A 23 -19.06 -12.60 5.78
CA THR A 23 -17.98 -13.54 6.14
C THR A 23 -18.02 -14.82 5.29
N GLY A 24 -19.19 -15.45 5.16
CA GLY A 24 -19.33 -16.65 4.33
C GLY A 24 -18.98 -16.41 2.86
N MET A 25 -19.38 -15.26 2.31
CA MET A 25 -19.08 -14.89 0.93
C MET A 25 -17.57 -14.63 0.72
N VAL A 26 -16.90 -13.98 1.68
CA VAL A 26 -15.44 -13.80 1.64
C VAL A 26 -14.74 -15.15 1.64
N LEU A 27 -15.13 -16.08 2.53
CA LEU A 27 -14.52 -17.41 2.60
C LEU A 27 -14.69 -18.19 1.30
N TRP A 28 -15.90 -18.19 0.72
CA TRP A 28 -16.15 -18.82 -0.57
C TRP A 28 -15.38 -18.17 -1.72
N ALA A 29 -15.35 -16.83 -1.78
CA ALA A 29 -14.59 -16.10 -2.78
C ALA A 29 -13.08 -16.36 -2.67
N SER A 30 -12.54 -16.46 -1.44
CA SER A 30 -11.15 -16.82 -1.22
C SER A 30 -10.85 -18.25 -1.65
N ALA A 31 -11.71 -19.22 -1.30
CA ALA A 31 -11.54 -20.61 -1.73
C ALA A 31 -11.57 -20.74 -3.27
N LEU A 32 -12.58 -20.12 -3.91
CA LEU A 32 -12.68 -20.07 -5.38
C LEU A 32 -11.47 -19.37 -6.00
N GLY A 33 -11.05 -18.25 -5.42
CA GLY A 33 -9.89 -17.50 -5.85
C GLY A 33 -8.61 -18.32 -5.80
N LEU A 34 -8.39 -19.13 -4.75
CA LEU A 34 -7.22 -20.00 -4.63
C LEU A 34 -7.23 -21.11 -5.69
N VAL A 35 -8.39 -21.70 -5.96
CA VAL A 35 -8.54 -22.69 -7.04
C VAL A 35 -8.25 -22.05 -8.39
N ALA A 36 -8.83 -20.88 -8.68
CA ALA A 36 -8.59 -20.14 -9.91
C ALA A 36 -7.12 -19.73 -10.07
N TRP A 37 -6.49 -19.27 -8.99
CA TRP A 37 -5.06 -18.97 -8.93
C TRP A 37 -4.21 -20.21 -9.25
N GLY A 38 -4.54 -21.36 -8.67
CA GLY A 38 -3.83 -22.61 -8.93
C GLY A 38 -3.95 -23.06 -10.38
N ILE A 39 -5.17 -23.03 -10.95
CA ILE A 39 -5.39 -23.34 -12.37
C ILE A 39 -4.59 -22.37 -13.26
N ALA A 40 -4.65 -21.07 -12.96
CA ALA A 40 -3.92 -20.03 -13.71
C ALA A 40 -2.41 -20.29 -13.75
N VAL A 41 -1.79 -20.60 -12.62
CA VAL A 41 -0.34 -20.85 -12.57
C VAL A 41 0.04 -22.20 -13.18
N TRP A 42 -0.67 -23.27 -12.81
CA TRP A 42 -0.20 -24.64 -13.09
C TRP A 42 -0.70 -25.22 -14.41
N GLN A 43 -1.87 -24.79 -14.89
CA GLN A 43 -2.46 -25.29 -16.13
C GLN A 43 -2.32 -24.30 -17.28
N VAL A 44 -2.52 -23.00 -17.00
CA VAL A 44 -2.45 -21.95 -18.03
C VAL A 44 -1.03 -21.39 -18.18
N GLY A 45 -0.18 -21.54 -17.15
CA GLY A 45 1.18 -21.00 -17.15
C GLY A 45 1.22 -19.48 -16.97
N LEU A 46 0.19 -18.88 -16.36
CA LEU A 46 0.21 -17.46 -16.03
C LEU A 46 1.30 -17.16 -15.01
N PRO A 47 2.01 -16.01 -15.14
CA PRO A 47 2.92 -15.57 -14.11
C PRO A 47 2.17 -15.35 -12.79
N THR A 48 2.85 -15.58 -11.67
CA THR A 48 2.25 -15.53 -10.32
C THR A 48 1.52 -14.22 -10.04
N TRP A 49 2.05 -13.08 -10.50
CA TRP A 49 1.40 -11.77 -10.33
C TRP A 49 0.03 -11.72 -11.01
N GLY A 50 -0.12 -12.30 -12.21
CA GLY A 50 -1.38 -12.31 -12.96
C GLY A 50 -2.42 -13.19 -12.26
N ALA A 51 -1.98 -14.33 -11.72
CA ALA A 51 -2.84 -15.17 -10.91
C ALA A 51 -3.27 -14.48 -9.61
N VAL A 52 -2.38 -13.73 -8.94
CA VAL A 52 -2.73 -12.91 -7.76
C VAL A 52 -3.77 -11.86 -8.11
N THR A 53 -3.67 -11.21 -9.28
CA THR A 53 -4.70 -10.27 -9.76
C THR A 53 -6.07 -10.93 -9.91
N ILE A 54 -6.13 -12.17 -10.44
CA ILE A 54 -7.38 -12.94 -10.53
C ILE A 54 -7.96 -13.21 -9.14
N PHE A 55 -7.13 -13.70 -8.21
CA PHE A 55 -7.54 -13.93 -6.83
C PHE A 55 -8.12 -12.67 -6.19
N LEU A 56 -7.42 -11.54 -6.30
CA LEU A 56 -7.86 -10.26 -5.74
C LEU A 56 -9.15 -9.78 -6.40
N GLY A 57 -9.30 -9.96 -7.72
CA GLY A 57 -10.53 -9.61 -8.45
C GLY A 57 -11.75 -10.37 -7.93
N ILE A 58 -11.59 -11.66 -7.62
CA ILE A 58 -12.66 -12.50 -7.05
C ILE A 58 -13.01 -12.04 -5.63
N VAL A 59 -12.01 -11.80 -4.77
CA VAL A 59 -12.21 -11.36 -3.38
C VAL A 59 -12.71 -9.91 -3.28
N LEU A 60 -12.45 -9.09 -4.30
CA LEU A 60 -12.93 -7.70 -4.36
C LEU A 60 -14.46 -7.63 -4.37
N VAL A 61 -15.16 -8.62 -4.94
CA VAL A 61 -16.63 -8.62 -5.01
C VAL A 61 -17.27 -8.55 -3.61
N PRO A 62 -17.02 -9.49 -2.68
CA PRO A 62 -17.52 -9.34 -1.32
C PRO A 62 -16.93 -8.13 -0.58
N GLY A 63 -15.72 -7.69 -0.92
CA GLY A 63 -15.12 -6.46 -0.37
C GLY A 63 -15.95 -5.21 -0.69
N VAL A 64 -16.35 -5.03 -1.95
CA VAL A 64 -17.21 -3.92 -2.39
C VAL A 64 -18.58 -3.97 -1.70
N LEU A 65 -19.19 -5.15 -1.61
CA LEU A 65 -20.46 -5.31 -0.90
C LEU A 65 -20.32 -4.96 0.59
N LYS A 66 -19.23 -5.39 1.22
CA LYS A 66 -18.91 -5.03 2.61
C LYS A 66 -18.76 -3.52 2.78
N TRP A 67 -18.01 -2.84 1.91
CA TRP A 67 -17.85 -1.39 2.00
C TRP A 67 -19.15 -0.64 1.71
N HIS A 68 -19.99 -1.17 0.84
CA HIS A 68 -21.34 -0.64 0.64
C HIS A 68 -22.18 -0.73 1.92
N ASP A 69 -22.08 -1.85 2.65
CA ASP A 69 -22.75 -2.01 3.95
C ASP A 69 -22.17 -1.07 5.02
N ASP A 70 -20.84 -0.85 5.02
CA ASP A 70 -20.20 0.14 5.91
C ASP A 70 -20.65 1.57 5.62
N ILE A 71 -20.87 1.95 4.35
CA ILE A 71 -21.40 3.27 4.00
C ILE A 71 -22.77 3.47 4.66
N ARG A 72 -23.65 2.46 4.58
CA ARG A 72 -24.98 2.52 5.19
C ARG A 72 -24.92 2.56 6.72
N ARG A 73 -23.95 1.85 7.32
CA ARG A 73 -23.87 1.65 8.78
C ARG A 73 -23.12 2.78 9.50
N TYR A 74 -22.00 3.22 8.94
CA TYR A 74 -21.04 4.13 9.59
C TYR A 74 -20.79 5.41 8.80
N GLY A 75 -21.41 5.57 7.63
CA GLY A 75 -21.23 6.71 6.74
C GLY A 75 -20.00 6.58 5.85
N VAL A 76 -19.97 7.43 4.81
CA VAL A 76 -18.96 7.39 3.74
C VAL A 76 -17.53 7.54 4.27
N ALA A 77 -17.28 8.45 5.22
CA ALA A 77 -15.92 8.68 5.72
C ALA A 77 -15.33 7.44 6.42
N THR A 78 -16.13 6.73 7.22
CA THR A 78 -15.71 5.52 7.91
C THR A 78 -15.51 4.36 6.94
N ALA A 79 -16.37 4.24 5.91
CA ALA A 79 -16.20 3.25 4.85
C ALA A 79 -14.91 3.50 4.05
N VAL A 80 -14.64 4.75 3.68
CA VAL A 80 -13.40 5.15 2.99
C VAL A 80 -12.17 4.88 3.86
N LEU A 81 -12.24 5.12 5.17
CA LEU A 81 -11.17 4.72 6.10
C LEU A 81 -10.98 3.20 6.11
N SER A 82 -12.05 2.42 6.06
CA SER A 82 -11.94 0.96 5.96
C SER A 82 -11.28 0.51 4.65
N ILE A 83 -11.57 1.18 3.54
CA ILE A 83 -10.94 0.91 2.25
C ILE A 83 -9.44 1.23 2.35
N LEU A 84 -9.10 2.42 2.86
CA LEU A 84 -7.71 2.85 3.04
C LEU A 84 -6.92 1.87 3.91
N LEU A 85 -7.47 1.45 5.07
CA LEU A 85 -6.83 0.47 5.94
C LEU A 85 -6.58 -0.87 5.23
N ALA A 86 -7.57 -1.37 4.47
CA ALA A 86 -7.44 -2.63 3.75
C ALA A 86 -6.39 -2.53 2.64
N MET A 87 -6.43 -1.47 1.84
CA MET A 87 -5.52 -1.30 0.71
C MET A 87 -4.10 -0.95 1.16
N GLN A 88 -3.92 -0.07 2.16
CA GLN A 88 -2.60 0.23 2.74
C GLN A 88 -2.03 -0.99 3.46
N GLY A 89 -2.87 -1.79 4.12
CA GLY A 89 -2.45 -3.08 4.71
C GLY A 89 -1.95 -4.06 3.65
N PHE A 90 -2.67 -4.20 2.54
CA PHE A 90 -2.23 -5.02 1.40
C PHE A 90 -0.92 -4.49 0.78
N HIS A 91 -0.82 -3.18 0.57
CA HIS A 91 0.40 -2.55 0.05
C HIS A 91 1.60 -2.78 0.99
N THR A 92 1.40 -2.69 2.31
CA THR A 92 2.43 -3.01 3.30
C THR A 92 2.88 -4.48 3.22
N ILE A 93 1.94 -5.42 3.02
CA ILE A 93 2.26 -6.84 2.83
C ILE A 93 3.09 -7.05 1.56
N GLU A 94 2.76 -6.36 0.48
CA GLU A 94 3.52 -6.41 -0.78
C GLU A 94 4.98 -6.00 -0.56
N HIS A 95 5.22 -4.89 0.15
CA HIS A 95 6.57 -4.47 0.52
C HIS A 95 7.23 -5.39 1.54
N GLY A 96 6.47 -6.01 2.45
CA GLY A 96 6.98 -7.05 3.34
C GLY A 96 7.52 -8.25 2.55
N VAL A 97 6.80 -8.69 1.51
CA VAL A 97 7.27 -9.73 0.59
C VAL A 97 8.51 -9.26 -0.17
N GLN A 98 8.54 -8.00 -0.63
CA GLN A 98 9.73 -7.42 -1.25
C GLN A 98 10.95 -7.43 -0.32
N MET A 99 10.78 -7.14 0.96
CA MET A 99 11.86 -7.22 1.97
C MET A 99 12.35 -8.66 2.16
N VAL A 100 11.45 -9.64 2.19
CA VAL A 100 11.82 -11.08 2.25
C VAL A 100 12.59 -11.48 0.99
N GLN A 101 12.11 -11.09 -0.19
CA GLN A 101 12.81 -11.35 -1.47
C GLN A 101 14.23 -10.77 -1.45
N TYR A 102 14.38 -9.53 -0.97
CA TYR A 102 15.66 -8.84 -0.97
C TYR A 102 16.64 -9.37 0.09
N HIS A 103 16.23 -9.44 1.36
CA HIS A 103 17.13 -9.75 2.48
C HIS A 103 17.22 -11.23 2.84
N VAL A 104 16.16 -12.02 2.60
CA VAL A 104 16.12 -13.44 2.99
C VAL A 104 16.45 -14.32 1.80
N LEU A 105 15.85 -14.05 0.65
CA LEU A 105 16.09 -14.82 -0.58
C LEU A 105 17.29 -14.30 -1.39
N ASN A 106 17.89 -13.17 -0.98
CA ASN A 106 19.03 -12.53 -1.65
C ASN A 106 18.77 -12.25 -3.13
N TRP A 107 17.52 -11.96 -3.50
CA TRP A 107 17.22 -11.57 -4.87
C TRP A 107 17.78 -10.18 -5.15
N PRO A 108 18.31 -9.93 -6.36
CA PRO A 108 18.76 -8.60 -6.71
C PRO A 108 17.59 -7.60 -6.68
N PRO A 109 17.84 -6.29 -6.47
CA PRO A 109 16.78 -5.30 -6.33
C PRO A 109 15.72 -5.31 -7.46
N PHE A 110 16.17 -5.52 -8.70
CA PHE A 110 15.27 -5.56 -9.87
C PHE A 110 14.35 -6.79 -9.93
N ARG A 111 14.63 -7.85 -9.14
CA ARG A 111 13.75 -9.03 -8.99
C ARG A 111 12.92 -8.99 -7.72
N SER A 112 13.32 -8.17 -6.75
CA SER A 112 12.58 -7.96 -5.50
C SER A 112 11.44 -6.97 -5.76
N SER A 113 10.31 -7.48 -6.24
CA SER A 113 9.17 -6.69 -6.74
C SER A 113 7.83 -7.07 -6.11
N GLY A 114 7.88 -7.76 -4.98
CA GLY A 114 6.72 -8.19 -4.20
C GLY A 114 5.84 -9.21 -4.91
N LEU A 115 4.53 -9.19 -4.62
CA LEU A 115 3.56 -10.16 -5.16
C LEU A 115 3.00 -9.74 -6.53
N LEU A 116 2.78 -8.44 -6.72
CA LEU A 116 2.24 -7.85 -7.93
C LEU A 116 3.35 -7.13 -8.70
N SER A 117 4.30 -7.88 -9.24
CA SER A 117 5.50 -7.33 -9.89
C SER A 117 5.19 -6.30 -11.00
N ALA A 118 4.07 -6.45 -11.71
CA ALA A 118 3.62 -5.48 -12.72
C ALA A 118 3.15 -4.14 -12.12
N ALA A 119 2.69 -4.15 -10.87
CA ALA A 119 2.30 -2.95 -10.13
C ALA A 119 3.51 -2.23 -9.50
N ASN A 120 4.70 -2.84 -9.47
CA ASN A 120 5.93 -2.24 -8.91
C ASN A 120 6.55 -1.16 -9.83
N THR A 121 5.75 -0.34 -10.49
CA THR A 121 6.23 0.76 -11.35
C THR A 121 6.20 2.08 -10.61
N GLU A 122 7.08 3.01 -10.98
CA GLU A 122 7.12 4.33 -10.33
C GLU A 122 5.79 5.09 -10.49
N TRP A 123 5.06 4.86 -11.59
CA TRP A 123 3.73 5.44 -11.81
C TRP A 123 2.69 4.98 -10.79
N VAL A 124 2.67 3.69 -10.50
CA VAL A 124 1.73 3.14 -9.51
C VAL A 124 2.02 3.73 -8.14
N HIS A 125 3.28 3.77 -7.71
CA HIS A 125 3.64 4.35 -6.41
C HIS A 125 3.35 5.85 -6.36
N PHE A 126 3.66 6.61 -7.41
CA PHE A 126 3.36 8.03 -7.47
C PHE A 126 1.85 8.30 -7.31
N ILE A 127 1.01 7.60 -8.08
CA ILE A 127 -0.44 7.76 -8.01
C ILE A 127 -0.97 7.29 -6.65
N TRP A 128 -0.47 6.16 -6.15
CA TRP A 128 -0.85 5.57 -4.87
C TRP A 128 -0.60 6.55 -3.72
N ASN A 129 0.62 7.05 -3.58
CA ASN A 129 1.02 7.92 -2.47
C ASN A 129 0.20 9.23 -2.44
N TRP A 130 0.02 9.89 -3.59
CA TRP A 130 -0.82 11.07 -3.66
C TRP A 130 -2.31 10.77 -3.42
N SER A 131 -2.78 9.58 -3.80
CA SER A 131 -4.13 9.13 -3.46
C SER A 131 -4.29 8.91 -1.95
N VAL A 132 -3.30 8.33 -1.27
CA VAL A 132 -3.28 8.18 0.20
C VAL A 132 -3.39 9.56 0.86
N VAL A 133 -2.59 10.54 0.44
CA VAL A 133 -2.66 11.93 0.93
C VAL A 133 -4.07 12.50 0.76
N ALA A 134 -4.66 12.40 -0.44
CA ALA A 134 -5.99 12.92 -0.73
C ALA A 134 -7.09 12.23 0.11
N VAL A 135 -7.01 10.91 0.27
CA VAL A 135 -7.96 10.12 1.06
C VAL A 135 -7.83 10.43 2.55
N VAL A 136 -6.61 10.56 3.08
CA VAL A 136 -6.38 10.95 4.48
C VAL A 136 -6.98 12.33 4.74
N ILE A 137 -6.71 13.30 3.86
CA ILE A 137 -7.34 14.63 3.91
C ILE A 137 -8.86 14.49 3.93
N PHE A 138 -9.45 13.75 3.00
CA PHE A 138 -10.90 13.53 2.95
C PHE A 138 -11.45 12.99 4.29
N VAL A 139 -10.82 11.96 4.88
CA VAL A 139 -11.26 11.39 6.16
C VAL A 139 -11.06 12.37 7.32
N MET A 140 -9.97 13.15 7.32
CA MET A 140 -9.72 14.20 8.33
C MET A 140 -10.79 15.30 8.29
N TRP A 141 -11.23 15.71 7.10
CA TRP A 141 -12.23 16.79 6.94
C TRP A 141 -13.66 16.28 7.07
N LYS A 142 -14.06 15.27 6.29
CA LYS A 142 -15.42 14.75 6.27
C LYS A 142 -15.73 13.88 7.47
N GLY A 143 -14.78 13.02 7.85
CA GLY A 143 -14.89 12.14 9.02
C GLY A 143 -14.52 12.80 10.34
N ARG A 144 -13.90 13.99 10.32
CA ARG A 144 -13.39 14.70 11.50
C ARG A 144 -12.31 13.92 12.28
N MET A 145 -11.54 13.06 11.60
CA MET A 145 -10.37 12.38 12.17
C MET A 145 -9.21 13.37 12.36
N ARG A 146 -9.29 14.27 13.34
CA ARG A 146 -8.30 15.35 13.58
C ARG A 146 -7.49 15.19 14.86
N ASN A 147 -7.14 13.95 15.21
CA ASN A 147 -6.29 13.65 16.36
C ASN A 147 -4.79 13.85 16.02
N PRO A 148 -3.88 13.92 17.01
CA PRO A 148 -2.45 14.15 16.75
C PRO A 148 -1.82 13.14 15.78
N TRP A 149 -2.24 11.87 15.83
CA TRP A 149 -1.75 10.84 14.93
C TRP A 149 -2.17 11.08 13.48
N ALA A 150 -3.35 11.63 13.24
CA ALA A 150 -3.79 11.99 11.90
C ALA A 150 -2.95 13.13 11.29
N TRP A 151 -2.52 14.08 12.12
CA TRP A 151 -1.60 15.14 11.69
C TRP A 151 -0.20 14.61 11.40
N MET A 152 0.31 13.68 12.22
CA MET A 152 1.57 12.99 11.93
C MET A 152 1.48 12.15 10.66
N LEU A 153 0.38 11.42 10.47
CA LEU A 153 0.11 10.62 9.28
C LEU A 153 0.15 11.47 8.00
N ILE A 154 -0.59 12.59 7.97
CA ILE A 154 -0.63 13.40 6.75
C ILE A 154 0.72 14.04 6.44
N THR A 155 1.47 14.48 7.46
CA THR A 155 2.83 14.98 7.27
C THR A 155 3.74 13.89 6.70
N TRP A 156 3.70 12.70 7.28
CA TRP A 156 4.50 11.56 6.84
C TRP A 156 4.16 11.13 5.41
N ALA A 157 2.87 11.00 5.10
CA ALA A 157 2.37 10.63 3.77
C ALA A 157 2.73 11.69 2.70
N VAL A 158 2.71 12.98 3.05
CA VAL A 158 3.16 14.04 2.13
C VAL A 158 4.66 13.93 1.87
N LEU A 159 5.49 13.72 2.91
CA LEU A 159 6.93 13.55 2.73
C LEU A 159 7.26 12.31 1.88
N HIS A 160 6.56 11.20 2.13
CA HIS A 160 6.67 10.00 1.29
C HIS A 160 6.21 10.26 -0.16
N SER A 161 5.13 11.02 -0.37
CA SER A 161 4.69 11.42 -1.71
C SER A 161 5.71 12.32 -2.42
N LEU A 162 6.43 13.16 -1.68
CA LEU A 162 7.51 13.98 -2.24
C LEU A 162 8.72 13.12 -2.65
N GLU A 163 9.07 12.09 -1.86
CA GLU A 163 10.07 11.08 -2.24
C GLU A 163 9.73 10.48 -3.63
N HIS A 164 8.49 10.01 -3.79
CA HIS A 164 8.02 9.45 -5.06
C HIS A 164 7.88 10.48 -6.18
N SER A 165 7.59 11.74 -5.86
CA SER A 165 7.55 12.81 -6.87
C SER A 165 8.95 13.06 -7.43
N TYR A 166 9.98 13.07 -6.57
CA TYR A 166 11.37 13.16 -7.00
C TYR A 166 11.79 11.94 -7.83
N MET A 167 11.42 10.73 -7.40
CA MET A 167 11.74 9.50 -8.13
C MET A 167 11.04 9.43 -9.48
N MET A 168 9.78 9.86 -9.57
CA MET A 168 9.05 10.00 -10.83
C MET A 168 9.75 11.00 -11.76
N TYR A 169 10.18 12.15 -11.25
CA TYR A 169 10.95 13.11 -12.02
C TYR A 169 12.24 12.49 -12.59
N ARG A 170 13.02 11.79 -11.76
CA ARG A 170 14.24 11.07 -12.19
C ARG A 170 13.94 9.97 -13.21
N TYR A 171 12.85 9.22 -13.01
CA TYR A 171 12.39 8.21 -13.94
C TYR A 171 12.10 8.79 -15.32
N LEU A 172 11.38 9.91 -15.39
CA LEU A 172 11.06 10.57 -16.66
C LEU A 172 12.33 11.12 -17.34
N MET A 173 13.25 11.71 -16.60
CA MET A 173 14.54 12.19 -17.14
C MET A 173 15.36 11.05 -17.75
N VAL A 174 15.65 10.00 -16.97
CA VAL A 174 16.46 8.86 -17.45
C VAL A 174 15.80 8.19 -18.63
N LYS A 175 14.47 8.06 -18.62
CA LYS A 175 13.72 7.53 -19.76
C LYS A 175 13.91 8.38 -21.02
N GLN A 176 13.89 9.71 -20.91
CA GLN A 176 14.12 10.61 -22.05
C GLN A 176 15.55 10.49 -22.57
N GLU A 177 16.56 10.43 -21.70
CA GLU A 177 17.96 10.25 -22.07
C GLU A 177 18.20 8.94 -22.82
N LEU A 178 17.64 7.83 -22.33
CA LEU A 178 17.76 6.52 -22.99
C LEU A 178 17.08 6.50 -24.36
N ILE A 179 15.93 7.15 -24.50
CA ILE A 179 15.26 7.31 -25.80
C ILE A 179 16.14 8.12 -26.76
N ALA A 180 16.78 9.20 -26.29
CA ALA A 180 17.69 10.01 -27.09
C ALA A 180 18.93 9.23 -27.57
N LEU A 181 19.38 8.23 -26.79
CA LEU A 181 20.45 7.29 -27.16
C LEU A 181 19.98 6.14 -28.08
N GLY A 182 18.72 6.16 -28.55
CA GLY A 182 18.16 5.15 -29.43
C GLY A 182 17.70 3.87 -28.72
N ILE A 183 17.67 3.83 -27.39
CA ILE A 183 17.16 2.69 -26.64
C ILE A 183 15.62 2.75 -26.65
N PRO A 184 14.92 1.69 -27.12
CA PRO A 184 13.46 1.72 -27.19
C PRO A 184 12.84 1.93 -25.82
N ALA A 185 11.89 2.86 -25.72
CA ALA A 185 11.19 3.22 -24.48
C ALA A 185 10.54 2.02 -23.75
N LYS A 186 10.27 0.93 -24.48
CA LYS A 186 9.68 -0.32 -23.95
C LYS A 186 10.69 -1.20 -23.20
N VAL A 187 11.99 -1.02 -23.43
CA VAL A 187 13.07 -1.79 -22.78
C VAL A 187 13.53 -1.10 -21.49
N VAL A 188 13.22 0.19 -21.33
CA VAL A 188 13.61 0.98 -20.17
C VAL A 188 12.70 0.66 -18.97
N SER A 189 13.05 -0.38 -18.20
CA SER A 189 12.55 -0.51 -16.82
C SER A 189 13.41 0.35 -15.89
N ALA A 190 13.20 1.67 -15.90
CA ALA A 190 13.87 2.56 -14.94
C ALA A 190 13.27 2.44 -13.52
N GLN A 191 13.01 1.20 -13.09
CA GLN A 191 12.70 0.87 -11.71
C GLN A 191 14.00 0.88 -10.90
N GLY A 192 13.89 1.21 -9.62
CA GLY A 192 15.04 1.17 -8.71
C GLY A 192 15.93 2.42 -8.74
N LEU A 193 15.51 3.51 -9.39
CA LEU A 193 16.22 4.78 -9.29
C LEU A 193 16.22 5.30 -7.85
N PRO A 194 17.35 5.88 -7.39
CA PRO A 194 17.45 6.42 -6.04
C PRO A 194 16.56 7.66 -5.87
N GLY A 195 16.03 7.83 -4.66
CA GLY A 195 15.13 8.92 -4.32
C GLY A 195 15.83 10.12 -3.71
N ILE A 196 15.12 10.84 -2.83
CA ILE A 196 15.71 11.93 -2.05
C ILE A 196 16.58 11.30 -0.95
N LEU A 197 16.07 10.26 -0.31
CA LEU A 197 16.74 9.50 0.74
C LEU A 197 17.38 8.22 0.19
N GLY A 198 18.13 7.54 1.05
CA GLY A 198 18.79 6.27 0.74
C GLY A 198 20.14 6.43 0.03
N ARG A 199 20.76 5.27 -0.19
CA ARG A 199 22.02 5.11 -0.90
C ARG A 199 21.85 5.65 -2.31
N ASP A 200 22.78 6.50 -2.71
CA ASP A 200 22.81 7.19 -4.01
C ASP A 200 21.64 8.19 -4.22
N GLY A 201 20.86 8.47 -3.16
CA GLY A 201 19.81 9.48 -3.16
C GLY A 201 20.35 10.91 -3.29
N TRP A 202 19.46 11.87 -3.51
CA TRP A 202 19.83 13.28 -3.60
C TRP A 202 20.60 13.76 -2.37
N LEU A 203 20.11 13.41 -1.16
CA LEU A 203 20.73 13.85 0.08
C LEU A 203 22.14 13.25 0.27
N ALA A 204 22.32 11.97 -0.12
CA ALA A 204 23.59 11.26 -0.05
C ALA A 204 24.68 11.91 -0.92
N ASN A 205 24.27 12.49 -2.05
CA ASN A 205 25.13 13.17 -3.02
C ASN A 205 25.22 14.69 -2.80
N SER A 206 24.47 15.23 -1.84
CA SER A 206 24.48 16.66 -1.54
C SER A 206 25.66 17.03 -0.62
N SER A 207 26.18 18.24 -0.78
CA SER A 207 27.15 18.82 0.16
C SER A 207 26.54 19.20 1.51
N LEU A 208 25.21 19.14 1.65
CA LEU A 208 24.47 19.62 2.83
C LEU A 208 24.54 18.65 4.01
N CYS A 209 24.49 17.34 3.76
CA CYS A 209 24.33 16.34 4.82
C CYS A 209 25.23 15.11 4.70
N GLY A 210 25.86 14.87 3.55
CA GLY A 210 26.78 13.74 3.37
C GLY A 210 26.17 12.37 3.70
N ARG A 211 27.01 11.47 4.22
CA ARG A 211 26.60 10.10 4.59
C ARG A 211 26.12 10.04 6.04
N ILE A 212 24.80 10.00 6.23
CA ILE A 212 24.13 9.78 7.51
C ILE A 212 23.71 8.31 7.58
N PRO A 213 24.26 7.52 8.53
CA PRO A 213 23.86 6.13 8.71
C PRO A 213 22.34 5.98 8.88
N GLY A 214 21.76 5.04 8.17
CA GLY A 214 20.31 4.78 8.20
C GLY A 214 19.50 5.68 7.26
N LEU A 215 19.92 6.91 7.02
CA LEU A 215 19.16 7.86 6.19
C LEU A 215 19.65 7.89 4.74
N THR A 216 20.97 7.94 4.53
CA THR A 216 21.59 8.02 3.19
C THR A 216 22.44 6.81 2.84
N THR A 217 22.43 5.77 3.68
CA THR A 217 23.22 4.53 3.49
C THR A 217 22.36 3.30 3.21
N LEU A 218 21.08 3.32 3.57
CA LEU A 218 20.12 2.23 3.34
C LEU A 218 19.76 2.10 1.85
N SER A 219 19.40 0.91 1.39
CA SER A 219 18.95 0.77 0.00
C SER A 219 17.62 1.49 -0.22
N ARG A 220 17.28 1.79 -1.48
CA ARG A 220 15.95 2.31 -1.86
C ARG A 220 14.82 1.42 -1.34
N ILE A 221 14.98 0.09 -1.41
CA ILE A 221 13.98 -0.87 -0.94
C ILE A 221 13.74 -0.70 0.55
N ASP A 222 14.81 -0.57 1.34
CA ASP A 222 14.71 -0.36 2.79
C ASP A 222 14.03 0.96 3.13
N ILE A 223 14.44 2.06 2.50
CA ILE A 223 13.86 3.39 2.71
C ILE A 223 12.36 3.37 2.40
N HIS A 224 11.99 2.78 1.26
CA HIS A 224 10.60 2.71 0.84
C HIS A 224 9.75 1.83 1.77
N PHE A 225 10.31 0.74 2.29
CA PHE A 225 9.65 -0.06 3.32
C PHE A 225 9.40 0.76 4.60
N TRP A 226 10.38 1.53 5.07
CA TRP A 226 10.21 2.35 6.27
C TRP A 226 9.20 3.46 6.10
N TRP A 227 9.12 4.08 4.92
CA TRP A 227 8.05 5.00 4.60
C TRP A 227 6.67 4.33 4.74
N ASN A 228 6.46 3.18 4.10
CA ASN A 228 5.21 2.43 4.19
C ASN A 228 4.87 1.97 5.62
N ALA A 229 5.88 1.51 6.37
CA ALA A 229 5.73 1.10 7.77
C ALA A 229 5.28 2.28 8.65
N GLY A 230 5.87 3.46 8.46
CA GLY A 230 5.44 4.68 9.15
C GLY A 230 4.00 5.06 8.81
N GLU A 231 3.61 4.99 7.53
CA GLU A 231 2.24 5.27 7.08
C GLU A 231 1.22 4.35 7.74
N ILE A 232 1.43 3.03 7.70
CA ILE A 232 0.46 2.09 8.28
C ILE A 232 0.38 2.20 9.79
N LEU A 233 1.50 2.39 10.50
CA LEU A 233 1.50 2.55 11.96
C LEU A 233 0.75 3.81 12.39
N LEU A 234 1.01 4.94 11.73
CA LEU A 234 0.32 6.20 11.99
C LEU A 234 -1.16 6.13 11.59
N LEU A 235 -1.49 5.46 10.48
CA LEU A 235 -2.86 5.21 10.06
C LEU A 235 -3.62 4.37 11.09
N LEU A 236 -3.02 3.30 11.59
CA LEU A 236 -3.63 2.47 12.64
C LEU A 236 -3.85 3.27 13.92
N ALA A 237 -2.89 4.07 14.37
CA ALA A 237 -3.05 4.91 15.57
C ALA A 237 -4.13 5.98 15.40
N ALA A 238 -4.17 6.65 14.24
CA ALA A 238 -5.16 7.67 13.91
C ALA A 238 -6.58 7.06 13.81
N ALA A 239 -6.70 5.93 13.10
CA ALA A 239 -7.95 5.20 12.93
C ALA A 239 -8.49 4.68 14.26
N HIS A 240 -7.63 4.07 15.09
CA HIS A 240 -8.03 3.54 16.40
C HIS A 240 -8.66 4.62 17.28
N THR A 241 -7.99 5.77 17.37
CA THR A 241 -8.45 6.92 18.17
C THR A 241 -9.77 7.48 17.65
N TYR A 242 -9.94 7.53 16.33
CA TYR A 242 -11.17 7.97 15.68
C TYR A 242 -12.33 6.98 15.91
N LEU A 243 -12.11 5.70 15.65
CA LEU A 243 -13.17 4.68 15.67
C LEU A 243 -13.68 4.40 17.10
N ARG A 244 -12.86 4.60 18.14
CA ARG A 244 -13.31 4.60 19.55
C ARG A 244 -14.37 5.66 19.87
N LYS A 245 -14.58 6.65 19.01
CA LYS A 245 -15.63 7.66 19.18
C LYS A 245 -16.83 7.42 18.27
N THR A 246 -16.64 6.62 17.22
CA THR A 246 -17.61 6.49 16.10
C THR A 246 -18.31 5.13 16.07
N ILE A 247 -17.67 4.06 16.57
CA ILE A 247 -18.20 2.69 16.50
C ILE A 247 -18.57 2.13 17.89
N SER A 248 -18.01 2.66 18.98
CA SER A 248 -18.31 2.25 20.36
C SER A 248 -19.40 3.07 21.06
N THR A 249 -20.26 3.71 20.29
CA THR A 249 -21.54 4.33 20.69
C THR A 249 -22.66 3.61 19.98
#